data_AF-A0A426Y661-F1
#
_entry.id   AF-A0A426Y661-F1
#
_cell.length_a   1.000
_cell.length_b   1.000
_cell.length_c   1.000
_cell.angle_alpha   90.00
_cell.angle_beta   90.00
_cell.angle_gamma   90.00
#
_symmetry.space_group_name_H-M   'P 1'
#
loop_
_entity.id
_entity.type
_entity.pdbx_description
1 polymer ?
#
loop_
_entity_poly.entity_id
_entity_poly.type
_entity_poly.pdbx_seq_one_letter_code
_entity_poly.pdbx_strand_id
1 'polypeptide(L)'
;MMGFQFVVAKFFWFMFFMFLSYIYYALFGMMTVAITPNQEIAAALSFFLFVLWNIFSGFFIPRKMIPSWWRWYYWADPAAWTVYGLMVSQLGDNVDLLHVAGRSDETVKEFLKEYLGLQDKYLSLIVSLHVAVIVLFLFVFGFSIKHLNFQKR
;
A
#
# COMPACT_ATOMS: atom_id res chain seq x y z
N MET A 1 1.05 -17.86 -16.06
CA MET A 1 0.12 -17.27 -15.07
C MET A 1 0.84 -17.19 -13.72
N MET A 2 0.60 -16.17 -12.89
CA MET A 2 1.40 -15.86 -11.67
C MET A 2 1.42 -16.94 -10.56
N GLY A 3 0.85 -18.13 -10.76
CA GLY A 3 1.01 -19.27 -9.86
C GLY A 3 0.22 -19.21 -8.54
N PHE A 4 -0.74 -18.29 -8.41
CA PHE A 4 -1.59 -18.23 -7.21
C PHE A 4 -2.60 -19.39 -7.16
N GLN A 5 -2.99 -19.76 -5.93
CA GLN A 5 -3.97 -20.81 -5.70
C GLN A 5 -5.35 -20.42 -6.28
N PHE A 6 -6.01 -21.37 -6.94
CA PHE A 6 -7.34 -21.19 -7.53
C PHE A 6 -8.45 -21.28 -6.46
N VAL A 7 -8.44 -20.32 -5.52
CA VAL A 7 -9.47 -20.18 -4.48
C VAL A 7 -10.25 -18.90 -4.74
N VAL A 8 -11.56 -19.02 -4.90
CA VAL A 8 -12.46 -17.89 -5.24
C VAL A 8 -12.33 -16.73 -4.24
N ALA A 9 -12.26 -17.04 -2.94
CA ALA A 9 -12.06 -16.03 -1.91
C ALA A 9 -10.75 -15.23 -2.09
N LYS A 10 -9.64 -15.92 -2.43
CA LYS A 10 -8.34 -15.28 -2.67
C LYS A 10 -8.38 -14.37 -3.90
N PHE A 11 -9.07 -14.78 -4.96
CA PHE A 11 -9.31 -13.93 -6.13
C PHE A 11 -10.05 -12.63 -5.76
N PHE A 12 -11.13 -12.71 -4.99
CA PHE A 12 -11.87 -11.52 -4.58
C PHE A 12 -11.06 -10.63 -3.64
N TRP A 13 -10.26 -11.18 -2.74
CA TRP A 13 -9.32 -10.41 -1.93
C TRP A 13 -8.28 -9.68 -2.77
N PHE A 14 -7.72 -10.35 -3.77
CA PHE A 14 -6.78 -9.73 -4.71
C PHE A 14 -7.44 -8.57 -5.44
N MET A 15 -8.60 -8.80 -6.05
CA MET A 15 -9.36 -7.75 -6.75
C MET A 15 -9.74 -6.60 -5.84
N PHE A 16 -10.11 -6.88 -4.59
CA PHE A 16 -10.45 -5.87 -3.59
C PHE A 16 -9.27 -4.94 -3.27
N PHE A 17 -8.09 -5.48 -2.96
CA PHE A 17 -6.91 -4.66 -2.70
C PHE A 17 -6.43 -3.89 -3.93
N MET A 18 -6.50 -4.50 -5.13
CA MET A 18 -6.19 -3.81 -6.38
C MET A 18 -7.17 -2.68 -6.69
N PHE A 19 -8.45 -2.86 -6.38
CA PHE A 19 -9.46 -1.84 -6.57
C PHE A 19 -9.31 -0.67 -5.59
N LEU A 20 -9.07 -0.97 -4.31
CA LEU A 20 -8.77 0.05 -3.31
C LEU A 20 -7.51 0.84 -3.68
N SER A 21 -6.49 0.16 -4.20
CA SER A 21 -5.25 0.83 -4.61
C SER A 21 -5.47 1.78 -5.76
N TYR A 22 -6.18 1.34 -6.79
CA TYR A 22 -6.58 2.19 -7.89
C TYR A 22 -7.34 3.45 -7.42
N ILE A 23 -8.31 3.28 -6.51
CA ILE A 23 -9.11 4.41 -5.98
C ILE A 23 -8.22 5.42 -5.26
N TYR A 24 -7.39 5.00 -4.29
CA TYR A 24 -6.60 5.98 -3.53
C TYR A 24 -5.55 6.64 -4.40
N TYR A 25 -4.94 5.94 -5.37
CA TYR A 25 -3.98 6.56 -6.29
C TYR A 25 -4.65 7.62 -7.17
N ALA A 26 -5.84 7.33 -7.70
CA ALA A 26 -6.62 8.28 -8.49
C ALA A 26 -7.02 9.51 -7.66
N LEU A 27 -7.54 9.29 -6.44
CA LEU A 27 -7.92 10.37 -5.53
C LEU A 27 -6.72 11.21 -5.10
N PHE A 28 -5.58 10.58 -4.84
CA PHE A 28 -4.34 11.29 -4.52
C PHE A 28 -3.89 12.19 -5.67
N GLY A 29 -3.95 11.72 -6.91
CA GLY A 29 -3.63 12.53 -8.09
C GLY A 29 -4.56 13.72 -8.24
N MET A 30 -5.88 13.50 -8.12
CA MET A 30 -6.88 14.57 -8.18
C MET A 30 -6.72 15.58 -7.03
N MET A 31 -6.49 15.10 -5.81
CA MET A 31 -6.21 15.93 -4.63
C MET A 31 -4.97 16.79 -4.86
N THR A 32 -3.88 16.19 -5.33
CA THR A 32 -2.60 16.88 -5.54
C THR A 32 -2.74 18.02 -6.55
N VAL A 33 -3.40 17.77 -7.68
CA VAL A 33 -3.68 18.83 -8.67
C VAL A 33 -4.54 19.94 -8.07
N ALA A 34 -5.52 19.61 -7.24
CA ALA A 34 -6.43 20.60 -6.64
C ALA A 34 -5.76 21.49 -5.58
N ILE A 35 -4.73 21.02 -4.87
CA ILE A 35 -4.03 21.80 -3.83
C ILE A 35 -2.85 22.61 -4.36
N THR A 36 -2.37 22.33 -5.57
CA THR A 36 -1.22 23.00 -6.17
C THR A 36 -1.63 24.10 -7.15
N PRO A 37 -0.86 25.19 -7.26
CA PRO A 37 -1.20 26.31 -8.13
C PRO A 37 -0.91 26.05 -9.62
N ASN A 38 -0.03 25.09 -9.95
CA ASN A 38 0.31 24.72 -11.31
C ASN A 38 0.55 23.21 -11.46
N GLN A 39 0.48 22.72 -12.70
CA GLN A 39 0.60 21.30 -13.00
C GLN A 39 2.04 20.76 -12.81
N GLU A 40 3.06 21.59 -13.01
CA GLU A 40 4.46 21.19 -12.85
C GLU A 40 4.78 20.85 -11.38
N ILE A 41 4.33 21.67 -10.44
CA ILE A 41 4.46 21.42 -9.00
C ILE A 41 3.65 20.18 -8.60
N ALA A 42 2.44 20.02 -9.14
CA ALA A 42 1.61 18.84 -8.89
C ALA A 42 2.32 17.55 -9.31
N ALA A 43 2.92 17.56 -10.50
CA ALA A 43 3.65 16.42 -11.05
C ALA A 43 4.91 16.11 -10.23
N ALA A 44 5.70 17.13 -9.89
CA ALA A 44 6.91 16.98 -9.09
C ALA A 44 6.61 16.41 -7.69
N LEU A 45 5.58 16.94 -7.02
CA LEU A 45 5.15 16.47 -5.70
C LEU A 45 4.62 15.04 -5.76
N SER A 46 3.79 14.71 -6.76
CA SER A 46 3.26 13.36 -6.95
C SER A 46 4.38 12.35 -7.20
N PHE A 47 5.34 12.70 -8.07
CA PHE A 47 6.48 11.85 -8.36
C PHE A 47 7.30 11.56 -7.10
N PHE A 48 7.64 12.59 -6.34
CA PHE A 48 8.39 12.44 -5.09
C PHE A 48 7.66 11.53 -4.09
N LEU A 49 6.35 11.73 -3.89
CA LEU A 49 5.57 10.91 -2.96
C LEU A 49 5.41 9.47 -3.45
N PHE A 50 5.27 9.24 -4.77
CA PHE A 50 5.23 7.89 -5.32
C PHE A 50 6.55 7.14 -5.15
N VAL A 51 7.70 7.81 -5.28
CA VAL A 51 8.99 7.20 -4.98
C VAL A 51 9.07 6.79 -3.52
N LEU A 52 8.64 7.66 -2.60
CA LEU A 52 8.62 7.32 -1.17
C LEU A 52 7.69 6.14 -0.87
N TRP A 53 6.46 6.15 -1.39
CA TRP A 53 5.54 5.01 -1.24
C TRP A 53 6.13 3.71 -1.78
N ASN A 54 6.83 3.74 -2.92
CA ASN A 54 7.44 2.52 -3.45
C ASN A 54 8.56 1.99 -2.55
N ILE A 55 9.49 2.84 -2.12
CA ILE A 55 10.65 2.44 -1.31
C ILE A 55 10.20 1.87 0.05
N PHE A 56 9.22 2.51 0.68
CA PHE A 56 8.76 2.15 2.02
C PHE A 56 7.56 1.19 2.03
N SER A 57 7.06 0.75 0.87
CA SER A 57 5.95 -0.22 0.75
C SER A 57 6.22 -1.58 1.42
N GLY A 58 7.46 -1.89 1.77
CA GLY A 58 7.87 -3.21 2.23
C GLY A 58 8.27 -4.17 1.10
N PHE A 59 8.14 -3.74 -0.17
CA PHE A 59 8.56 -4.53 -1.33
C PHE A 59 10.08 -4.47 -1.55
N PHE A 60 10.67 -3.27 -1.64
CA PHE A 60 12.11 -3.11 -1.82
C PHE A 60 12.89 -3.34 -0.52
N ILE A 61 12.38 -2.78 0.59
CA ILE A 61 13.00 -2.89 1.90
C ILE A 61 11.96 -3.50 2.86
N PRO A 62 12.18 -4.74 3.34
CA PRO A 62 11.29 -5.35 4.32
C PRO A 62 11.12 -4.46 5.55
N ARG A 63 9.90 -4.41 6.10
CA ARG A 63 9.56 -3.52 7.24
C ARG A 63 10.52 -3.66 8.42
N LYS A 64 11.00 -4.89 8.70
CA LYS A 64 11.94 -5.16 9.82
C LYS A 64 13.33 -4.54 9.60
N MET A 65 13.73 -4.29 8.35
CA MET A 65 15.01 -3.70 7.98
C MET A 65 14.98 -2.16 7.93
N ILE A 66 13.79 -1.56 7.92
CA ILE A 66 13.64 -0.10 7.98
C ILE A 66 14.11 0.40 9.36
N PRO A 67 14.98 1.44 9.41
CA PRO A 67 15.43 2.04 10.67
C PRO A 67 14.26 2.40 11.58
N SER A 68 14.39 2.14 12.89
CA SER A 68 13.28 2.28 13.84
C SER A 68 12.64 3.67 13.83
N TRP A 69 13.41 4.74 13.60
CA TRP A 69 12.90 6.11 13.52
C TRP A 69 12.17 6.45 12.21
N TRP A 70 12.33 5.65 11.14
CA TRP A 70 11.57 5.79 9.87
C TRP A 70 10.39 4.80 9.78
N ARG A 71 10.31 3.83 10.68
CA ARG A 71 9.31 2.75 10.61
C ARG A 71 7.87 3.24 10.72
N TRP A 72 7.61 4.42 11.29
CA TRP A 72 6.27 5.00 11.32
C TRP A 72 5.75 5.30 9.91
N TYR A 73 6.63 5.65 8.97
CA TYR A 73 6.22 5.99 7.60
C TYR A 73 5.64 4.78 6.86
N TYR A 74 6.18 3.58 7.09
CA TYR A 74 5.59 2.33 6.61
C TYR A 74 4.12 2.19 7.01
N TRP A 75 3.76 2.61 8.23
CA TRP A 75 2.38 2.53 8.71
C TRP A 75 1.50 3.68 8.23
N ALA A 76 2.07 4.74 7.68
CA ALA A 76 1.37 5.86 7.07
C ALA A 76 1.26 5.75 5.53
N ASP A 77 1.90 4.74 4.94
CA ASP A 77 2.00 4.55 3.50
C ASP A 77 0.90 3.62 2.96
N PRO A 78 -0.02 4.11 2.10
CA PRO A 78 -1.08 3.30 1.52
C PRO A 78 -0.57 2.22 0.55
N ALA A 79 0.59 2.42 -0.08
CA ALA A 79 1.22 1.38 -0.91
C ALA A 79 1.70 0.22 -0.04
N ALA A 80 2.26 0.51 1.13
CA ALA A 80 2.66 -0.51 2.10
C ALA A 80 1.47 -1.38 2.54
N TRP A 81 0.32 -0.76 2.77
CA TRP A 81 -0.90 -1.46 3.13
C TRP A 81 -1.41 -2.36 2.00
N THR A 82 -1.30 -1.91 0.74
CA THR A 82 -1.69 -2.71 -0.44
C THR A 82 -0.82 -3.96 -0.57
N VAL A 83 0.51 -3.79 -0.50
CA VAL A 83 1.47 -4.90 -0.55
C VAL A 83 1.22 -5.87 0.61
N TYR A 84 1.02 -5.35 1.82
CA TYR A 84 0.68 -6.14 3.00
C TYR A 84 -0.57 -6.99 2.76
N GLY A 85 -1.67 -6.36 2.33
CA GLY A 85 -2.96 -7.02 2.12
C GLY A 85 -2.89 -8.11 1.05
N LEU A 86 -2.20 -7.83 -0.06
CA LEU A 86 -1.99 -8.81 -1.13
C LEU A 86 -1.16 -10.01 -0.64
N MET A 87 -0.02 -9.76 0.00
CA MET A 87 0.85 -10.84 0.48
C MET A 87 0.16 -11.73 1.51
N VAL A 88 -0.51 -11.13 2.50
CA VAL A 88 -1.23 -11.88 3.53
C VAL A 88 -2.42 -12.63 2.95
N SER A 89 -3.24 -12.01 2.11
CA SER A 89 -4.44 -12.67 1.56
C SER A 89 -4.12 -13.81 0.59
N GLN A 90 -3.02 -13.72 -0.16
CA GLN A 90 -2.66 -14.73 -1.14
C GLN A 90 -1.80 -15.85 -0.54
N LEU A 91 -0.88 -15.50 0.37
CA LEU A 91 0.21 -16.38 0.82
C LEU A 91 0.23 -16.62 2.35
N GLY A 92 -0.59 -15.92 3.15
CA GLY A 92 -0.55 -16.00 4.62
C GLY A 92 -0.92 -17.37 5.21
N ASP A 93 -1.62 -18.19 4.45
CA ASP A 93 -2.00 -19.57 4.78
C ASP A 93 -1.16 -20.63 4.03
N ASN A 94 -0.18 -20.21 3.23
CA ASN A 94 0.64 -21.12 2.46
C ASN A 94 1.70 -21.82 3.36
N VAL A 95 1.64 -23.15 3.40
CA VAL A 95 2.53 -24.03 4.19
C VAL A 95 3.54 -24.79 3.34
N ASP A 96 3.65 -24.47 2.05
CA ASP A 96 4.65 -25.02 1.16
C ASP A 96 6.05 -24.61 1.65
N LEU A 97 7.01 -25.52 1.50
CA LEU A 97 8.39 -25.29 1.93
C LEU A 97 9.09 -24.31 0.98
N LEU A 98 9.75 -23.30 1.56
CA LEU A 98 10.59 -22.34 0.88
C LEU A 98 12.06 -22.65 1.14
N HIS A 99 12.79 -22.92 0.07
CA HIS A 99 14.25 -23.06 0.11
C HIS A 99 14.89 -21.71 -0.21
N VAL A 100 15.43 -21.05 0.81
CA VAL A 100 16.12 -19.77 0.67
C VAL A 100 17.61 -19.98 0.91
N ALA A 101 18.45 -19.60 -0.05
CA ALA A 101 19.91 -19.74 0.08
C ALA A 101 20.43 -19.07 1.37
N GLY A 102 21.11 -19.84 2.22
CA GLY A 102 21.64 -19.36 3.50
C GLY A 102 20.66 -19.38 4.68
N ARG A 103 19.46 -19.96 4.53
CA ARG A 103 18.52 -20.22 5.63
C ARG A 103 18.09 -21.68 5.66
N SER A 104 17.61 -22.13 6.81
CA SER A 104 16.92 -23.41 6.92
C SER A 104 15.60 -23.36 6.17
N ASP A 105 15.15 -24.51 5.69
CA ASP A 105 13.82 -24.66 5.09
C ASP A 105 12.75 -24.20 6.10
N GLU A 106 11.95 -23.24 5.67
CA GLU A 106 10.82 -22.69 6.44
C GLU A 106 9.59 -22.63 5.52
N THR A 107 8.39 -22.61 6.09
CA THR A 107 7.18 -22.47 5.27
C THR A 107 7.03 -21.04 4.75
N VAL A 108 6.29 -20.85 3.65
CA VAL A 108 5.94 -19.50 3.15
C VAL A 108 5.35 -18.63 4.25
N LYS A 109 4.38 -19.15 5.01
CA LYS A 109 3.77 -18.46 6.14
C LYS A 109 4.78 -18.01 7.20
N GLU A 110 5.72 -18.86 7.59
CA GLU A 110 6.76 -18.52 8.56
C GLU A 110 7.68 -17.43 8.03
N PHE A 111 8.09 -17.51 6.77
CA PHE A 111 8.90 -16.49 6.12
C PHE A 111 8.20 -15.11 6.13
N LEU A 112 6.90 -15.06 5.77
CA LEU A 112 6.11 -13.82 5.80
C LEU A 112 6.10 -13.18 7.20
N LYS A 113 5.98 -13.99 8.25
CA LYS A 113 5.91 -13.53 9.64
C LYS A 113 7.28 -13.16 10.22
N GLU A 114 8.26 -14.04 10.07
CA GLU A 114 9.57 -13.94 10.73
C GLU A 114 10.54 -13.05 9.97
N TYR A 115 10.50 -13.04 8.64
CA TYR A 115 11.35 -12.15 7.85
C TYR A 115 10.64 -10.84 7.50
N LEU A 116 9.44 -10.90 6.91
CA LEU A 116 8.75 -9.70 6.42
C LEU A 116 7.91 -8.99 7.49
N GLY A 117 7.54 -9.69 8.58
CA GLY A 117 6.74 -9.13 9.66
C GLY A 117 5.24 -9.01 9.35
N LEU A 118 4.76 -9.72 8.34
CA LEU A 118 3.37 -9.74 7.92
C LEU A 118 2.61 -10.77 8.77
N GLN A 119 1.46 -10.39 9.30
CA GLN A 119 0.65 -11.21 10.20
C GLN A 119 -0.84 -11.03 9.86
N ASP A 120 -1.55 -12.14 9.74
CA ASP A 120 -2.96 -12.16 9.35
C ASP A 120 -3.85 -11.32 10.27
N LYS A 121 -3.49 -11.21 11.56
CA LYS A 121 -4.25 -10.46 12.57
C LYS A 121 -4.43 -8.97 12.27
N TYR A 122 -3.56 -8.39 11.44
CA TYR A 122 -3.63 -6.97 11.07
C TYR A 122 -4.44 -6.72 9.81
N LEU A 123 -4.96 -7.75 9.13
CA LEU A 123 -5.67 -7.58 7.86
C LEU A 123 -6.86 -6.61 7.97
N SER A 124 -7.68 -6.74 9.02
CA SER A 124 -8.82 -5.83 9.25
C SER A 124 -8.39 -4.38 9.51
N LEU A 125 -7.27 -4.18 10.20
CA LEU A 125 -6.68 -2.86 10.41
C LEU A 125 -6.24 -2.26 9.06
N ILE A 126 -5.53 -3.04 8.25
CA ILE A 126 -5.06 -2.63 6.92
C ILE A 126 -6.22 -2.23 6.01
N VAL A 127 -7.32 -2.99 5.99
CA VAL A 127 -8.53 -2.62 5.23
C VAL A 127 -9.12 -1.30 5.74
N SER A 128 -9.20 -1.13 7.06
CA SER A 128 -9.74 0.09 7.68
C SER A 128 -8.90 1.33 7.33
N LEU A 129 -7.57 1.18 7.30
CA LEU A 129 -6.65 2.26 6.92
C LEU A 129 -6.84 2.70 5.46
N HIS A 130 -7.06 1.77 4.53
CA HIS A 130 -7.37 2.12 3.14
C HIS A 130 -8.67 2.93 3.03
N VAL A 131 -9.74 2.49 3.72
CA VAL A 131 -11.00 3.23 3.71
C VAL A 131 -10.81 4.63 4.30
N ALA A 132 -10.09 4.75 5.41
CA ALA A 132 -9.80 6.03 6.04
C ALA A 132 -9.02 6.99 5.11
N VAL A 133 -7.98 6.51 4.41
CA VAL A 133 -7.19 7.37 3.51
C VAL A 133 -7.99 7.77 2.26
N ILE A 134 -8.84 6.88 1.74
CA ILE A 134 -9.74 7.20 0.62
C ILE A 134 -10.69 8.32 1.00
N VAL A 135 -11.32 8.22 2.17
CA VAL A 135 -12.22 9.27 2.70
C VAL A 135 -11.45 10.57 2.92
N LEU A 136 -10.24 10.50 3.46
CA LEU A 136 -9.38 11.67 3.67
C LEU A 136 -9.06 12.37 2.34
N PHE A 137 -8.57 11.63 1.34
CA PHE A 137 -8.22 12.21 0.03
C PHE A 137 -9.44 12.79 -0.67
N LEU A 138 -10.60 12.11 -0.58
CA LEU A 138 -11.85 12.63 -1.12
C LEU A 138 -12.27 13.93 -0.43
N PHE A 139 -12.17 14.00 0.90
CA PHE A 139 -12.51 15.20 1.67
C PHE A 139 -11.58 16.36 1.32
N VAL A 140 -10.26 16.13 1.29
CA VAL A 140 -9.28 17.17 0.94
C VAL A 140 -9.49 17.63 -0.48
N PHE A 141 -9.69 16.72 -1.44
CA PHE A 141 -9.99 17.08 -2.82
C PHE A 141 -11.26 17.96 -2.91
N GLY A 142 -12.36 17.54 -2.29
CA GLY A 142 -13.62 18.30 -2.27
C GLY A 142 -13.51 19.67 -1.58
N PHE A 143 -12.70 19.76 -0.52
CA PHE A 143 -12.43 21.02 0.17
C PHE A 143 -11.60 21.97 -0.71
N SER A 144 -10.55 21.45 -1.36
CA SER A 144 -9.62 22.22 -2.18
C SER A 144 -10.27 22.79 -3.42
N ILE A 145 -11.10 22.03 -4.14
CA ILE A 145 -11.82 22.56 -5.30
C ILE A 145 -12.79 23.70 -4.93
N LYS A 146 -13.30 23.70 -3.69
CA LYS A 146 -14.23 24.72 -3.20
C LYS A 146 -13.51 26.00 -2.75
N HIS A 147 -12.35 25.88 -2.09
CA HIS A 147 -11.71 27.03 -1.43
C HIS A 147 -10.41 27.50 -2.09
N LEU A 148 -9.68 26.60 -2.77
CA LEU A 148 -8.36 26.87 -3.36
C LEU A 148 -8.41 27.03 -4.88
N ASN A 149 -9.57 27.32 -5.48
CA ASN A 149 -9.74 27.33 -6.93
C ASN A 149 -8.80 28.32 -7.66
N PHE A 150 -7.64 27.82 -8.07
CA PHE A 150 -6.59 28.58 -8.76
C PHE A 150 -6.95 28.96 -10.19
N GLN A 151 -8.02 28.39 -10.77
CA GLN A 151 -8.47 28.70 -12.14
C GLN A 151 -9.40 29.92 -12.22
N LYS A 152 -9.83 30.50 -11.08
CA LYS A 152 -10.62 31.74 -11.03
C LYS A 152 -9.79 33.02 -10.85
N ARG A 153 -8.48 32.95 -10.98
CA ARG A 153 -7.58 34.11 -10.96
C ARG A 153 -7.19 34.54 -12.35
#